data_AF-A0AA87Z0P7-F1
#
_entry.id   AF-A0AA87Z0P7-F1
#
_cell.length_a   1.000
_cell.length_b   1.000
_cell.length_c   1.000
_cell.angle_alpha   90.00
_cell.angle_beta   90.00
_cell.angle_gamma   90.00
#
_symmetry.space_group_name_H-M   'P 1'
#
loop_
_entity.id
_entity.type
_entity.pdbx_description
1 polymer ?
#
loop_
_entity_poly.entity_id
_entity_poly.type
_entity_poly.pdbx_seq_one_letter_code
_entity_poly.pdbx_strand_id
1 'polypeptide(L)'
;MDQGKDDYEYIYGLGRDQPPTGVIVKPELRRTVLYNMSPIQDYVLASMLLRPAPARALIDVWFDGGAATESVPRVFVRTLHDQLMAKE
;
A
#
# COMPACT_ATOMS: atom_id res chain seq x y z
N MET A 1 -0.77 19.03 2.43
CA MET A 1 -1.39 17.68 2.45
C MET A 1 -2.03 17.46 1.08
N ASP A 2 -1.25 17.06 0.09
CA ASP A 2 -1.73 16.75 -1.27
C ASP A 2 -0.82 15.73 -2.01
N GLN A 3 0.32 15.35 -1.41
CA GLN A 3 1.32 14.51 -2.07
C GLN A 3 0.78 13.11 -2.44
N GLY A 4 -0.06 12.51 -1.58
CA GLY A 4 -0.53 11.14 -1.78
C GLY A 4 -1.57 10.95 -2.88
N LYS A 5 -2.17 12.02 -3.44
CA LYS A 5 -3.13 11.87 -4.54
C LYS A 5 -2.44 11.62 -5.88
N ASP A 6 -1.15 11.99 -5.96
CA ASP A 6 -0.36 11.87 -7.18
C ASP A 6 0.42 10.56 -7.28
N ASP A 7 0.57 9.79 -6.20
CA ASP A 7 1.38 8.56 -6.22
C ASP A 7 0.60 7.31 -6.67
N TYR A 8 -0.73 7.40 -6.69
CA TYR A 8 -1.62 6.26 -6.94
C TYR A 8 -2.57 6.50 -8.11
N GLU A 9 -2.90 5.41 -8.79
CA GLU A 9 -4.03 5.32 -9.70
C GLU A 9 -5.25 4.77 -8.96
N TYR A 10 -6.35 5.51 -9.03
CA TYR A 10 -7.63 5.12 -8.45
C TYR A 10 -8.57 4.56 -9.52
N ILE A 11 -9.19 3.43 -9.20
CA ILE A 11 -10.13 2.72 -10.07
C ILE A 11 -11.53 2.93 -9.55
N TYR A 12 -12.41 3.39 -10.43
CA TYR A 12 -13.80 3.76 -10.12
C TYR A 12 -14.76 2.74 -10.74
N GLY A 13 -14.75 1.50 -10.24
CA GLY A 13 -15.53 0.40 -10.80
C GLY A 13 -17.05 0.57 -10.69
N LEU A 14 -17.53 1.52 -9.88
CA LEU A 14 -18.95 1.85 -9.71
C LEU A 14 -19.33 3.25 -10.24
N GLY A 15 -18.46 3.88 -11.04
CA GLY A 15 -18.66 5.25 -11.53
C GLY A 15 -17.78 6.29 -10.82
N ARG A 16 -17.49 7.40 -11.52
CA ARG A 16 -16.61 8.49 -11.02
C ARG A 16 -17.26 9.38 -9.96
N ASP A 17 -18.57 9.33 -9.87
CA ASP A 17 -19.41 9.94 -8.85
C ASP A 17 -19.38 9.16 -7.52
N GLN A 18 -18.84 7.94 -7.52
CA GLN A 18 -18.69 7.10 -6.34
C GLN A 18 -17.23 7.07 -5.86
N PRO A 19 -16.98 6.72 -4.58
CA PRO A 19 -15.62 6.49 -4.10
C PRO A 19 -14.90 5.36 -4.86
N PRO A 20 -13.56 5.43 -5.01
CA PRO A 20 -12.81 4.42 -5.74
C PRO A 20 -13.00 3.02 -5.13
N THR A 21 -13.02 2.01 -6.00
CA THR A 21 -13.09 0.59 -5.64
C THR A 21 -11.71 -0.05 -5.58
N GLY A 22 -10.74 0.50 -6.31
CA GLY A 22 -9.38 -0.01 -6.36
C GLY A 22 -8.33 1.10 -6.29
N VAL A 23 -7.15 0.76 -5.80
CA VAL A 23 -5.97 1.64 -5.74
C VAL A 23 -4.71 0.87 -6.10
N ILE A 24 -3.81 1.47 -6.86
CA ILE A 24 -2.51 0.88 -7.20
C ILE A 24 -1.45 1.98 -7.32
N VAL A 25 -0.22 1.71 -6.92
CA VAL A 25 0.91 2.65 -7.13
C VAL A 25 1.14 2.82 -8.62
N LYS A 26 1.34 4.06 -9.08
CA LYS A 26 1.64 4.37 -10.49
C LYS A 26 2.87 3.60 -11.00
N PRO A 27 2.85 3.04 -12.22
CA PRO A 27 3.96 2.25 -12.77
C PRO A 27 5.34 2.90 -12.63
N GLU A 28 5.44 4.19 -12.93
CA GLU A 28 6.65 5.00 -12.89
C GLU A 28 7.26 5.17 -11.49
N LEU A 29 6.46 4.98 -10.44
CA LEU A 29 6.90 5.09 -9.05
C LEU A 29 7.27 3.74 -8.42
N ARG A 30 6.75 2.62 -8.93
CA ARG A 30 6.90 1.29 -8.29
C ARG A 30 8.37 0.92 -8.03
N ARG A 31 9.30 1.24 -8.93
CA ARG A 31 10.72 0.92 -8.75
C ARG A 31 11.38 1.74 -7.63
N THR A 32 10.96 2.98 -7.46
CA THR A 32 11.55 3.93 -6.49
C THR A 32 10.87 3.86 -5.13
N VAL A 33 9.59 3.47 -5.06
CA VAL A 33 8.84 3.45 -3.78
C VAL A 33 8.65 2.05 -3.20
N LEU A 34 8.37 1.03 -4.03
CA LEU A 34 8.11 -0.35 -3.55
C LEU A 34 9.35 -1.25 -3.59
N TYR A 35 10.17 -1.10 -4.62
CA TYR A 35 11.27 -2.04 -4.92
C TYR A 35 12.64 -1.36 -4.94
N ASN A 36 12.82 -0.23 -4.23
CA ASN A 36 14.02 0.62 -4.31
C ASN A 36 15.32 -0.14 -4.03
N MET A 37 15.34 -1.03 -3.04
CA MET A 37 16.48 -1.86 -2.66
C MET A 37 16.43 -3.29 -3.22
N SER A 38 15.42 -3.63 -4.02
CA SER A 38 15.28 -4.98 -4.60
C SER A 38 16.08 -5.11 -5.92
N PRO A 39 16.50 -6.34 -6.28
CA PRO A 39 17.00 -6.66 -7.60
C PRO A 39 16.02 -6.26 -8.71
N ILE A 40 16.55 -5.98 -9.91
CA ILE A 40 15.71 -5.58 -11.05
C ILE A 40 14.75 -6.70 -11.48
N GLN A 41 15.14 -7.96 -11.30
CA GLN A 41 14.32 -9.13 -11.63
C GLN A 41 13.03 -9.17 -10.81
N ASP A 42 13.11 -8.81 -9.53
CA ASP A 42 11.93 -8.77 -8.65
C ASP A 42 10.98 -7.65 -9.05
N TYR A 43 11.51 -6.49 -9.47
CA TYR A 43 10.68 -5.41 -10.01
C TYR A 43 9.98 -5.83 -11.32
N VAL A 44 10.70 -6.49 -12.23
CA VAL A 44 10.11 -7.01 -13.47
C VAL A 44 9.01 -8.00 -13.16
N LEU A 45 9.26 -8.96 -12.25
CA LEU A 45 8.27 -9.92 -11.81
C LEU A 45 7.05 -9.23 -11.18
N ALA A 46 7.26 -8.28 -10.27
CA ALA A 46 6.19 -7.52 -9.65
C ALA A 46 5.36 -6.74 -10.68
N SER A 47 5.98 -6.16 -11.70
CA SER A 47 5.27 -5.43 -12.76
C SER A 47 4.30 -6.31 -13.56
N MET A 48 4.55 -7.63 -13.62
CA MET A 48 3.67 -8.60 -14.25
C MET A 48 2.54 -9.10 -13.33
N LEU A 49 2.69 -8.96 -12.01
CA LEU A 49 1.82 -9.56 -11.01
C LEU A 49 0.96 -8.56 -10.22
N LEU A 50 1.38 -7.29 -10.15
CA LEU A 50 0.68 -6.27 -9.37
C LEU A 50 -0.76 -6.07 -9.87
N ARG A 51 -1.69 -6.06 -8.90
CA ARG A 51 -3.12 -5.83 -9.12
C ARG A 51 -3.61 -4.73 -8.18
N PRO A 52 -4.69 -4.04 -8.53
CA PRO A 52 -5.27 -3.03 -7.66
C PRO A 52 -5.71 -3.62 -6.32
N ALA A 53 -5.33 -2.95 -5.23
CA ALA A 53 -5.76 -3.26 -3.88
C ALA A 53 -7.22 -2.77 -3.65
N PRO A 54 -8.00 -3.44 -2.78
CA PRO A 54 -9.39 -3.07 -2.53
C PRO A 54 -9.48 -1.79 -1.68
N ALA A 55 -9.60 -0.63 -2.33
CA ALA A 55 -9.53 0.68 -1.67
C ALA A 55 -10.51 0.84 -0.50
N ARG A 56 -11.75 0.36 -0.66
CA ARG A 56 -12.79 0.48 0.37
C ARG A 56 -12.49 -0.35 1.62
N ALA A 57 -12.03 -1.59 1.43
CA ALA A 57 -11.72 -2.49 2.55
C ALA A 57 -10.53 -1.98 3.38
N LEU A 58 -9.64 -1.18 2.79
CA LEU A 58 -8.50 -0.58 3.48
C LEU A 58 -8.88 0.66 4.30
N ILE A 59 -9.97 1.36 3.96
CA ILE A 59 -10.44 2.53 4.70
C ILE A 59 -11.09 2.11 6.03
N ASP A 60 -11.88 1.05 6.00
CA ASP A 60 -12.68 0.59 7.14
C ASP A 60 -11.96 -0.48 7.98
N VAL A 61 -10.67 -0.73 7.73
CA VAL A 61 -9.92 -1.71 8.50
C VAL A 61 -9.64 -1.15 9.89
N TRP A 62 -10.17 -1.83 10.90
CA TRP A 62 -9.94 -1.51 12.31
C TRP A 62 -9.72 -2.80 13.08
N PHE A 63 -8.91 -2.72 14.13
CA PHE A 63 -8.62 -3.84 15.01
C PHE A 63 -9.28 -3.57 16.34
N ASP A 64 -10.27 -4.37 16.69
CA ASP A 64 -10.84 -4.35 18.03
C ASP A 64 -9.80 -4.98 18.97
N GLY A 65 -9.07 -4.13 19.70
CA GLY A 65 -8.09 -4.57 20.68
C GLY A 65 -8.77 -5.39 21.79
N GLY A 66 -8.00 -6.14 22.57
CA GLY A 66 -8.58 -6.93 23.64
C GLY A 66 -7.56 -7.68 24.45
N ALA A 67 -7.95 -8.09 25.66
CA ALA A 67 -7.06 -8.81 26.58
C ALA A 67 -6.43 -10.06 25.95
N ALA A 68 -7.17 -10.74 25.06
CA ALA A 68 -6.66 -11.90 24.33
C ALA A 68 -5.61 -11.51 23.28
N THR A 69 -5.82 -10.42 22.53
CA THR A 69 -4.88 -9.96 21.48
C THR A 69 -3.64 -9.28 22.06
N GLU A 70 -3.75 -8.68 23.24
CA GLU A 70 -2.63 -8.08 23.97
C GLU A 70 -1.77 -9.08 24.74
N SER A 71 -2.24 -10.31 24.94
CA SER A 71 -1.49 -11.35 25.64
C SER A 71 -0.35 -11.95 24.80
N VAL A 72 -0.36 -11.72 23.48
CA VAL A 72 0.65 -12.23 22.55
C VAL A 72 1.80 -11.23 22.44
N PRO A 73 3.06 -11.61 22.76
CA PRO A 73 4.21 -10.73 22.57
C PRO A 73 4.42 -10.38 21.10
N ARG A 74 4.68 -9.10 20.80
CA ARG A 74 4.88 -8.58 19.44
C ARG A 74 6.22 -7.88 19.31
N VAL A 75 6.83 -8.01 18.14
CA VAL A 75 8.06 -7.30 17.77
C VAL A 75 7.78 -6.48 16.52
N PHE A 76 8.24 -5.24 16.52
CA PHE A 76 8.19 -4.37 15.35
C PHE A 76 9.53 -4.41 14.61
N VAL A 77 9.50 -4.78 13.33
CA VAL A 77 10.68 -4.77 12.46
C VAL A 77 10.57 -3.59 11.50
N ARG A 78 11.44 -2.60 11.69
CA ARG A 78 11.43 -1.37 10.89
C ARG A 78 12.32 -1.48 9.67
N THR A 79 11.82 -1.03 8.52
CA THR A 79 12.57 -0.81 7.28
C THR A 79 13.17 0.60 7.26
N LEU A 80 14.52 0.71 7.25
CA LEU A 80 15.20 2.02 7.36
C LEU A 80 15.20 2.85 6.06
N HIS A 81 15.04 2.17 4.94
CA HIS A 81 15.10 2.75 3.59
C HIS A 81 13.76 2.67 2.86
N ASP A 82 12.67 2.52 3.60
CA ASP A 82 11.31 2.62 3.07
C ASP A 82 11.09 4.01 2.46
N GLN A 83 10.47 4.02 1.28
CA GLN A 83 10.15 5.23 0.52
C GLN A 83 8.63 5.42 0.36
N LEU A 84 7.83 4.47 0.85
CA LEU A 84 6.38 4.51 0.79
C LEU A 84 5.78 4.82 2.16
N MET A 85 6.22 4.10 3.20
CA MET A 85 5.71 4.29 4.55
C MET A 85 6.42 5.46 5.22
N ALA A 86 5.65 6.33 5.88
CA ALA A 86 6.21 7.45 6.62
C ALA A 86 7.18 6.95 7.70
N LYS A 87 8.28 7.68 7.88
CA LYS A 87 9.23 7.43 8.97
C LYS A 87 8.66 8.11 10.22
N GLU A 88 8.17 7.31 11.16
CA GLU A 88 7.89 7.76 12.53
C GLU A 88 9.16 8.25 13.24
#